data_AF-A0A090Z982-F1
#
_entry.id   AF-A0A090Z982-F1
#
_cell.length_a   1.000
_cell.length_b   1.000
_cell.length_c   1.000
_cell.angle_alpha   90.00
_cell.angle_beta   90.00
_cell.angle_gamma   90.00
#
_symmetry.space_group_name_H-M   'P 1'
#
loop_
_entity.id
_entity.type
_entity.pdbx_description
1 polymer ?
#
loop_
_entity_poly.entity_id
_entity_poly.type
_entity_poly.pdbx_seq_one_letter_code
_entity_poly.pdbx_strand_id
1 'polypeptide(L)'
;MKTIVVIQARMGSSRLPGKILMPLGDHDNLYYVTSRCKSIRGVDEVIVATSRLPQDDAVEQWCSKHQIVCCRGSEEDVLSRYMEAARPYQPTYVVRVTADCPFVDVEMAEDMIRLIQQEQVDIVDLGAALPRGLAVEAISYSALQIIDKHGQEPRHREHVTYYAYEYREQFTRAVYHPPVNRLHPQLRITLDTEEDYALISTVARHFNDPYISSAEVIQYLLDHPELASLNAHVEQKPVV
;
A
#
# COMPACT_ATOMS: atom_id res chain seq x y z
N MET A 1 -8.80 14.80 -13.29
CA MET A 1 -8.33 13.46 -13.73
C MET A 1 -8.76 12.48 -12.66
N LYS A 2 -9.38 11.35 -13.02
CA LYS A 2 -9.89 10.42 -12.01
C LYS A 2 -8.74 9.60 -11.44
N THR A 3 -8.60 9.55 -10.12
CA THR A 3 -7.60 8.74 -9.42
C THR A 3 -8.30 7.82 -8.44
N ILE A 4 -7.98 6.53 -8.48
CA ILE A 4 -8.49 5.57 -7.49
C ILE A 4 -7.34 4.97 -6.69
N VAL A 5 -7.62 4.56 -5.46
CA VAL A 5 -6.71 3.73 -4.67
C VAL A 5 -7.20 2.29 -4.73
N VAL A 6 -6.30 1.37 -5.03
CA VAL A 6 -6.57 -0.07 -4.93
C VAL A 6 -5.66 -0.65 -3.85
N ILE A 7 -6.29 -1.20 -2.81
CA ILE A 7 -5.62 -1.82 -1.66
C ILE A 7 -5.65 -3.33 -1.87
N GLN A 8 -4.50 -3.97 -2.10
CA GLN A 8 -4.44 -5.42 -2.10
C GLN A 8 -4.52 -5.96 -0.66
N ALA A 9 -5.52 -6.80 -0.38
CA ALA A 9 -5.76 -7.35 0.94
C ALA A 9 -6.14 -8.84 0.84
N ARG A 10 -5.39 -9.72 1.50
CA ARG A 10 -5.73 -11.14 1.61
C ARG A 10 -5.46 -11.65 3.02
N MET A 11 -6.25 -12.62 3.46
CA MET A 11 -6.06 -13.40 4.67
C MET A 11 -4.85 -14.33 4.54
N GLY A 12 -4.55 -14.77 3.32
CA GLY A 12 -3.39 -15.59 3.00
C GLY A 12 -2.06 -14.85 3.22
N SER A 13 -1.33 -15.22 4.25
CA SER A 13 0.02 -14.73 4.53
C SER A 13 0.87 -15.88 5.05
N SER A 14 2.07 -16.07 4.49
CA SER A 14 2.94 -17.19 4.89
C SER A 14 3.56 -17.00 6.27
N ARG A 15 3.76 -15.74 6.70
CA ARG A 15 4.47 -15.38 7.93
C ARG A 15 3.52 -15.09 9.09
N LEU A 16 2.39 -14.46 8.79
CA LEU A 16 1.37 -14.10 9.78
C LEU A 16 -0.02 -14.16 9.14
N PRO A 17 -0.67 -15.35 9.09
CA PRO A 17 -2.00 -15.52 8.51
C PRO A 17 -3.04 -14.61 9.17
N GLY A 18 -3.94 -14.02 8.38
CA GLY A 18 -5.01 -13.15 8.89
C GLY A 18 -4.55 -11.77 9.38
N LYS A 19 -3.27 -11.42 9.21
CA LYS A 19 -2.67 -10.16 9.67
C LYS A 19 -3.48 -8.91 9.37
N ILE A 20 -4.10 -8.87 8.19
CA ILE A 20 -4.83 -7.69 7.73
C ILE A 20 -6.07 -7.35 8.59
N LEU A 21 -6.66 -8.32 9.28
CA LEU A 21 -7.82 -8.13 10.16
C LEU A 21 -7.47 -8.26 11.66
N MET A 22 -6.18 -8.31 12.01
CA MET A 22 -5.77 -8.34 13.41
C MET A 22 -6.08 -7.01 14.09
N PRO A 23 -6.43 -7.02 15.40
CA PRO A 23 -6.68 -5.80 16.16
C PRO A 23 -5.49 -4.84 16.11
N LEU A 24 -5.75 -3.55 15.98
CA LEU A 24 -4.76 -2.50 15.97
C LEU A 24 -5.37 -1.27 16.65
N GLY A 25 -4.97 -0.99 17.89
CA GLY A 25 -5.67 -0.01 18.74
C GLY A 25 -7.13 -0.43 19.00
N ASP A 26 -8.06 0.52 18.89
CA ASP A 26 -9.50 0.28 19.00
C ASP A 26 -10.15 -0.25 17.71
N HIS A 27 -9.36 -0.44 16.65
CA HIS A 27 -9.81 -0.91 15.34
C HIS A 27 -9.04 -2.18 14.91
N ASP A 28 -9.13 -2.53 13.64
CA ASP A 28 -8.26 -3.54 13.02
C ASP A 28 -7.30 -2.90 12.00
N ASN A 29 -6.31 -3.66 11.59
CA ASN A 29 -5.28 -3.18 10.66
C ASN A 29 -5.86 -2.69 9.31
N LEU A 30 -6.87 -3.37 8.75
CA LEU A 30 -7.47 -2.97 7.46
C LEU A 30 -8.26 -1.66 7.61
N TYR A 31 -8.86 -1.41 8.78
CA TYR A 31 -9.48 -0.12 9.10
C TYR A 31 -8.48 1.03 9.02
N TYR A 32 -7.28 0.86 9.59
CA TYR A 32 -6.21 1.87 9.51
C TYR A 32 -5.86 2.18 8.05
N VAL A 33 -5.56 1.16 7.25
CA VAL A 33 -5.17 1.35 5.84
C VAL A 33 -6.27 2.05 5.05
N THR A 34 -7.50 1.55 5.15
CA THR A 34 -8.63 2.06 4.34
C THR A 34 -9.06 3.46 4.76
N SER A 35 -9.11 3.76 6.06
CA SER A 35 -9.46 5.09 6.57
C SER A 35 -8.44 6.14 6.13
N ARG A 36 -7.15 5.81 6.18
CA ARG A 36 -6.08 6.68 5.68
C ARG A 36 -6.18 6.89 4.18
N CYS A 37 -6.38 5.82 3.41
CA CYS A 37 -6.57 5.92 1.96
C CYS A 37 -7.78 6.78 1.59
N LYS A 38 -8.88 6.69 2.34
CA LYS A 38 -10.07 7.54 2.15
C LYS A 38 -9.82 9.01 2.49
N SER A 39 -8.84 9.32 3.33
CA SER A 39 -8.48 10.70 3.70
C SER A 39 -7.55 11.39 2.68
N ILE A 40 -6.97 10.65 1.74
CA ILE A 40 -6.07 11.20 0.71
C ILE A 40 -6.85 12.15 -0.20
N ARG A 41 -6.47 13.44 -0.20
CA ARG A 41 -7.05 14.41 -1.14
C ARG A 41 -6.66 14.09 -2.57
N GLY A 42 -7.65 14.15 -3.46
CA GLY A 42 -7.49 13.85 -4.88
C GLY A 42 -7.72 12.38 -5.26
N VAL A 43 -8.13 11.54 -4.31
CA VAL A 43 -8.64 10.18 -4.57
C VAL A 43 -10.16 10.23 -4.70
N ASP A 44 -10.69 9.64 -5.77
CA ASP A 44 -12.13 9.57 -6.06
C ASP A 44 -12.80 8.32 -5.48
N GLU A 45 -12.05 7.21 -5.32
CA GLU A 45 -12.57 5.94 -4.79
C GLU A 45 -11.45 5.11 -4.16
N VAL A 46 -11.79 4.36 -3.10
CA VAL A 46 -10.90 3.41 -2.43
C VAL A 46 -11.50 2.01 -2.51
N ILE A 47 -10.78 1.11 -3.17
CA ILE A 47 -11.22 -0.25 -3.45
C ILE A 47 -10.31 -1.24 -2.73
N VAL A 48 -10.91 -2.16 -1.97
CA VAL A 48 -10.18 -3.31 -1.45
C VAL A 48 -10.24 -4.44 -2.48
N ALA A 49 -9.08 -4.88 -2.93
CA ALA A 49 -8.89 -5.97 -3.86
C ALA A 49 -8.43 -7.24 -3.12
N THR A 50 -9.29 -8.25 -3.06
CA THR A 50 -9.05 -9.53 -2.38
C THR A 50 -9.27 -10.73 -3.29
N SER A 51 -9.00 -11.94 -2.82
CA SER A 51 -9.13 -13.16 -3.63
C SER A 51 -10.55 -13.73 -3.62
N ARG A 52 -10.82 -14.66 -4.54
CA ARG A 52 -12.05 -15.48 -4.58
C ARG A 52 -11.97 -16.73 -3.69
N LEU A 53 -10.86 -16.93 -2.96
CA LEU A 53 -10.74 -18.08 -2.04
C LEU A 53 -11.67 -17.91 -0.83
N PRO A 54 -12.22 -19.02 -0.28
CA PRO A 54 -13.15 -18.95 0.86
C PRO A 54 -12.60 -18.24 2.09
N GLN A 55 -11.29 -18.34 2.35
CA GLN A 55 -10.66 -17.65 3.48
C GLN A 55 -10.80 -16.12 3.40
N ASP A 56 -10.91 -15.57 2.19
CA ASP A 56 -11.04 -14.14 1.93
C ASP A 56 -12.51 -13.65 1.95
N ASP A 57 -13.47 -14.54 2.20
CA ASP A 57 -14.87 -14.15 2.49
C ASP A 57 -14.92 -13.19 3.70
N ALA A 58 -14.01 -13.36 4.67
CA ALA A 58 -13.87 -12.46 5.81
C ALA A 58 -13.54 -11.02 5.38
N VAL A 59 -12.75 -10.83 4.32
CA VAL A 59 -12.39 -9.50 3.80
C VAL A 59 -13.59 -8.85 3.12
N GLU A 60 -14.36 -9.61 2.33
CA GLU A 60 -15.58 -9.10 1.69
C GLU A 60 -16.65 -8.72 2.73
N GLN A 61 -16.88 -9.56 3.73
CA GLN A 61 -17.79 -9.27 4.84
C GLN A 61 -17.34 -8.03 5.61
N TRP A 62 -16.04 -7.91 5.87
CA TRP A 62 -15.46 -6.74 6.52
C TRP A 62 -15.70 -5.47 5.68
N CYS A 63 -15.49 -5.52 4.37
CA CYS A 63 -15.73 -4.39 3.47
C CYS A 63 -17.20 -3.99 3.43
N SER A 64 -18.12 -4.97 3.40
CA SER A 64 -19.56 -4.74 3.46
C SER A 64 -19.97 -4.01 4.74
N LYS A 65 -19.47 -4.47 5.90
CA LYS A 65 -19.72 -3.84 7.20
C LYS A 65 -19.24 -2.38 7.27
N HIS A 66 -18.09 -2.08 6.64
CA HIS A 66 -17.48 -0.74 6.66
C HIS A 66 -17.82 0.12 5.44
N GLN A 67 -18.74 -0.34 4.57
CA GLN A 67 -19.15 0.37 3.36
C GLN A 67 -17.94 0.76 2.49
N ILE A 68 -17.09 -0.23 2.21
CA ILE A 68 -15.93 -0.12 1.32
C ILE A 68 -16.17 -1.01 0.11
N VAL A 69 -15.85 -0.50 -1.08
CA VAL A 69 -15.96 -1.28 -2.31
C VAL A 69 -14.96 -2.44 -2.26
N CYS A 70 -15.45 -3.65 -2.48
CA CYS A 70 -14.64 -4.86 -2.54
C CYS A 70 -14.63 -5.42 -3.96
N CYS A 71 -13.45 -5.73 -4.48
CA CYS A 71 -13.26 -6.45 -5.73
C CYS A 71 -12.59 -7.80 -5.43
N ARG A 72 -13.22 -8.90 -5.87
CA ARG A 72 -12.68 -10.25 -5.69
C ARG A 72 -12.12 -10.78 -7.00
N GLY A 73 -10.84 -11.14 -6.99
CA GLY A 73 -10.07 -11.58 -8.16
C GLY A 73 -9.27 -12.86 -7.94
N SER A 74 -8.30 -13.10 -8.82
CA SER A 74 -7.32 -14.20 -8.67
C SER A 74 -6.50 -14.05 -7.39
N GLU A 75 -6.09 -15.16 -6.76
CA GLU A 75 -5.14 -15.17 -5.63
C GLU A 75 -3.70 -14.95 -6.12
N GLU A 76 -3.31 -15.69 -7.15
CA GLU A 76 -1.93 -15.76 -7.67
C GLU A 76 -1.61 -14.60 -8.62
N ASP A 77 -2.63 -14.11 -9.32
CA ASP A 77 -2.49 -13.03 -10.29
C ASP A 77 -3.01 -11.72 -9.72
N VAL A 78 -2.15 -11.06 -8.95
CA VAL A 78 -2.45 -9.80 -8.28
C VAL A 78 -2.70 -8.70 -9.31
N LEU A 79 -1.90 -8.65 -10.38
CA LEU A 79 -2.03 -7.67 -11.46
C LEU A 79 -3.40 -7.72 -12.15
N SER A 80 -3.91 -8.90 -12.52
CA SER A 80 -5.26 -8.97 -13.11
C SER A 80 -6.32 -8.52 -12.11
N ARG A 81 -6.16 -8.80 -10.81
CA ARG A 81 -7.07 -8.31 -9.77
C ARG A 81 -7.06 -6.78 -9.67
N TYR A 82 -5.91 -6.12 -9.84
CA TYR A 82 -5.86 -4.65 -9.96
C TYR A 82 -6.62 -4.17 -11.21
N MET A 83 -6.45 -4.84 -12.34
CA MET A 83 -7.17 -4.53 -13.59
C MET A 83 -8.68 -4.72 -13.46
N GLU A 84 -9.13 -5.79 -12.82
CA GLU A 84 -10.54 -6.06 -12.52
C GLU A 84 -11.14 -4.97 -11.60
N ALA A 85 -10.40 -4.54 -10.58
CA ALA A 85 -10.82 -3.46 -9.67
C ALA A 85 -10.91 -2.10 -10.37
N ALA A 86 -9.95 -1.76 -11.24
CA ALA A 86 -9.89 -0.47 -11.91
C ALA A 86 -10.86 -0.34 -13.10
N ARG A 87 -11.16 -1.44 -13.80
CA ARG A 87 -11.93 -1.43 -15.06
C ARG A 87 -13.30 -0.73 -15.00
N PRO A 88 -14.14 -0.90 -13.95
CA PRO A 88 -15.43 -0.21 -13.86
C PRO A 88 -15.31 1.31 -13.78
N TYR A 89 -14.18 1.81 -13.27
CA TYR A 89 -13.96 3.23 -13.01
C TYR A 89 -13.28 3.95 -14.18
N GLN A 90 -12.52 3.20 -14.99
CA GLN A 90 -11.66 3.72 -16.07
C GLN A 90 -10.86 4.95 -15.59
N PRO A 91 -10.08 4.81 -14.51
CA PRO A 91 -9.37 5.94 -13.93
C PRO A 91 -8.29 6.46 -14.88
N THR A 92 -7.84 7.69 -14.66
CA THR A 92 -6.60 8.20 -15.26
C THR A 92 -5.40 7.60 -14.53
N TYR A 93 -5.46 7.53 -13.20
CA TYR A 93 -4.37 7.04 -12.35
C TYR A 93 -4.87 6.04 -11.31
N VAL A 94 -4.01 5.08 -10.99
CA VAL A 94 -4.19 4.09 -9.92
C VAL A 94 -3.09 4.29 -8.90
N VAL A 95 -3.47 4.39 -7.62
CA VAL A 95 -2.55 4.36 -6.50
C VAL A 95 -2.60 2.97 -5.88
N ARG A 96 -1.47 2.27 -5.93
CA ARG A 96 -1.27 0.95 -5.35
C ARG A 96 -0.94 1.07 -3.87
N VAL A 97 -1.68 0.35 -3.03
CA VAL A 97 -1.43 0.23 -1.59
C VAL A 97 -1.52 -1.23 -1.17
N THR A 98 -0.72 -1.66 -0.21
CA THR A 98 -0.80 -3.00 0.38
C THR A 98 -1.44 -2.92 1.77
N ALA A 99 -2.29 -3.89 2.11
CA ALA A 99 -3.02 -3.89 3.37
C ALA A 99 -2.15 -4.15 4.61
N ASP A 100 -0.85 -4.39 4.46
CA ASP A 100 0.11 -4.49 5.57
C ASP A 100 0.80 -3.18 5.92
N CYS A 101 0.36 -2.05 5.34
CA CYS A 101 0.89 -0.73 5.58
C CYS A 101 -0.09 0.15 6.38
N PRO A 102 -0.39 -0.14 7.67
CA PRO A 102 -1.43 0.58 8.43
C PRO A 102 -1.14 2.07 8.62
N PHE A 103 0.13 2.48 8.54
CA PHE A 103 0.55 3.87 8.68
C PHE A 103 0.99 4.50 7.35
N VAL A 104 0.46 4.00 6.22
CA VAL A 104 0.70 4.58 4.88
C VAL A 104 0.68 6.11 4.91
N ASP A 105 1.64 6.73 4.23
CA ASP A 105 1.85 8.17 4.29
C ASP A 105 0.85 8.90 3.39
N VAL A 106 -0.15 9.52 4.02
CA VAL A 106 -1.23 10.25 3.33
C VAL A 106 -0.68 11.48 2.60
N GLU A 107 0.21 12.25 3.24
CA GLU A 107 0.76 13.48 2.67
C GLU A 107 1.60 13.17 1.42
N MET A 108 2.43 12.13 1.50
CA MET A 108 3.19 11.60 0.36
C MET A 108 2.30 11.13 -0.77
N ALA A 109 1.23 10.39 -0.47
CA ALA A 109 0.30 9.95 -1.49
C ALA A 109 -0.36 11.15 -2.19
N GLU A 110 -0.77 12.18 -1.45
CA GLU A 110 -1.31 13.42 -2.01
C GLU A 110 -0.29 14.13 -2.91
N ASP A 111 0.97 14.24 -2.48
CA ASP A 111 2.04 14.85 -3.27
C ASP A 111 2.32 14.07 -4.55
N MET A 112 2.40 12.74 -4.48
CA MET A 112 2.59 11.89 -5.66
C MET A 112 1.43 11.98 -6.64
N ILE A 113 0.18 12.06 -6.14
CA ILE A 113 -1.01 12.27 -6.98
C ILE A 113 -0.96 13.64 -7.65
N ARG A 114 -0.59 14.71 -6.94
CA ARG A 114 -0.43 16.04 -7.54
C ARG A 114 0.63 16.02 -8.64
N LEU A 115 1.79 15.42 -8.35
CA LEU A 115 2.91 15.36 -9.27
C LEU A 115 2.57 14.58 -10.54
N ILE A 116 1.98 13.39 -10.43
CA ILE A 116 1.64 12.57 -11.60
C ILE A 116 0.60 13.25 -12.50
N GLN A 117 -0.34 13.99 -11.90
CA GLN A 117 -1.36 14.75 -12.63
C GLN A 117 -0.80 15.99 -13.31
N GLN A 118 0.15 16.69 -12.66
CA GLN A 118 0.79 17.88 -13.22
C GLN A 118 1.73 17.55 -14.37
N GLU A 119 2.59 16.55 -14.19
CA GLU A 119 3.59 16.14 -15.18
C GLU A 119 3.00 15.22 -16.26
N GLN A 120 1.82 14.65 -16.02
CA GLN A 120 1.13 13.71 -16.93
C GLN A 120 2.01 12.53 -17.36
N VAL A 121 2.75 11.98 -16.39
CA VAL A 121 3.66 10.84 -16.59
C VAL A 121 2.98 9.52 -16.24
N ASP A 122 3.60 8.42 -16.65
CA ASP A 122 3.11 7.08 -16.37
C ASP A 122 3.35 6.65 -14.94
N ILE A 123 4.50 6.98 -14.34
CA ILE A 123 4.86 6.52 -12.99
C ILE A 123 5.59 7.63 -12.23
N VAL A 124 5.38 7.67 -10.92
CA VAL A 124 6.18 8.49 -10.01
C VAL A 124 7.15 7.61 -9.24
N ASP A 125 8.44 7.86 -9.42
CA ASP A 125 9.50 7.22 -8.63
C ASP A 125 9.71 7.94 -7.30
N LEU A 126 10.17 7.18 -6.32
CA LEU A 126 10.67 7.72 -5.05
C LEU A 126 12.15 8.05 -5.21
N GLY A 127 12.49 9.33 -5.05
CA GLY A 127 13.86 9.84 -5.16
C GLY A 127 14.73 9.58 -3.93
N ALA A 128 14.20 8.90 -2.91
CA ALA A 128 14.92 8.51 -1.71
C ALA A 128 14.32 7.25 -1.08
N ALA A 129 15.13 6.53 -0.30
CA ALA A 129 14.65 5.41 0.50
C ALA A 129 13.87 5.91 1.72
N LEU A 130 12.75 5.25 1.99
CA LEU A 130 11.80 5.57 3.06
C LEU A 130 11.66 4.38 4.02
N PRO A 131 11.14 4.60 5.24
CA PRO A 131 10.70 3.50 6.08
C PRO A 131 9.79 2.55 5.30
N ARG A 132 10.01 1.25 5.48
CA ARG A 132 9.14 0.25 4.86
C ARG A 132 7.74 0.36 5.45
N GLY A 133 6.72 0.32 4.60
CA GLY A 133 5.32 0.36 5.03
C GLY A 133 4.67 1.75 4.95
N LEU A 134 5.40 2.78 4.50
CA LEU A 134 4.85 4.13 4.33
C LEU A 134 4.52 4.49 2.88
N ALA A 135 5.28 3.97 1.93
CA ALA A 135 5.19 4.38 0.53
C ALA A 135 3.96 3.80 -0.19
N VAL A 136 3.40 4.61 -1.10
CA VAL A 136 2.45 4.19 -2.13
C VAL A 136 3.13 4.19 -3.50
N GLU A 137 2.50 3.59 -4.49
CA GLU A 137 2.95 3.72 -5.88
C GLU A 137 1.84 4.32 -6.74
N ALA A 138 2.13 5.41 -7.44
CA ALA A 138 1.21 6.05 -8.36
C ALA A 138 1.58 5.69 -9.81
N ILE A 139 0.59 5.19 -10.56
CA ILE A 139 0.77 4.75 -11.95
C ILE A 139 -0.42 5.17 -12.82
N SER A 140 -0.19 5.50 -14.09
CA SER A 140 -1.23 5.74 -15.08
C SER A 140 -1.97 4.44 -15.38
N TYR A 141 -3.28 4.53 -15.57
CA TYR A 141 -4.08 3.35 -15.91
C TYR A 141 -3.65 2.76 -17.27
N SER A 142 -3.20 3.60 -18.21
CA SER A 142 -2.62 3.17 -19.48
C SER A 142 -1.33 2.36 -19.30
N ALA A 143 -0.43 2.79 -18.41
CA ALA A 143 0.78 2.01 -18.11
C ALA A 143 0.42 0.68 -17.44
N LEU A 144 -0.55 0.67 -16.52
CA LEU A 144 -1.00 -0.57 -15.90
C LEU A 144 -1.60 -1.56 -16.93
N GLN A 145 -2.31 -1.07 -17.95
CA GLN A 145 -2.78 -1.88 -19.08
C GLN A 145 -1.64 -2.47 -19.92
N ILE A 146 -0.57 -1.69 -20.16
CA ILE A 146 0.63 -2.17 -20.85
C ILE A 146 1.28 -3.28 -20.03
N ILE A 147 1.43 -3.08 -18.72
CA ILE A 147 2.02 -4.07 -17.81
C ILE A 147 1.16 -5.34 -17.77
N ASP A 148 -0.17 -5.26 -17.67
CA ASP A 148 -1.04 -6.45 -17.71
C ASP A 148 -0.90 -7.24 -19.01
N LYS A 149 -0.74 -6.54 -20.14
CA LYS A 149 -0.56 -7.18 -21.44
C LYS A 149 0.81 -7.84 -21.61
N HIS A 150 1.88 -7.21 -21.14
CA HIS A 150 3.25 -7.62 -21.45
C HIS A 150 3.99 -8.32 -20.30
N GLY A 151 3.63 -8.01 -19.06
CA GLY A 151 4.20 -8.61 -17.85
C GLY A 151 3.57 -9.98 -17.57
N GLN A 152 4.17 -11.02 -18.14
CA GLN A 152 3.68 -12.40 -18.04
C GLN A 152 4.51 -13.28 -17.09
N GLU A 153 5.62 -12.76 -16.56
CA GLU A 153 6.43 -13.53 -15.60
C GLU A 153 5.78 -13.50 -14.20
N PRO A 154 5.95 -14.54 -13.36
CA PRO A 154 5.31 -14.62 -12.05
C PRO A 154 5.48 -13.36 -11.19
N ARG A 155 6.70 -12.81 -11.12
CA ARG A 155 6.97 -11.56 -10.40
C ARG A 155 6.22 -10.35 -10.95
N HIS A 156 5.95 -10.29 -12.26
CA HIS A 156 5.14 -9.21 -12.86
C HIS A 156 3.68 -9.34 -12.42
N ARG A 157 3.16 -10.57 -12.40
CA ARG A 157 1.77 -10.84 -11.97
C ARG A 157 1.58 -10.61 -10.46
N GLU A 158 2.59 -10.91 -9.64
CA GLU A 158 2.53 -10.72 -8.19
C GLU A 158 2.80 -9.27 -7.76
N HIS A 159 3.82 -8.61 -8.36
CA HIS A 159 4.30 -7.31 -7.94
C HIS A 159 3.85 -6.15 -8.85
N VAL A 160 2.73 -6.31 -9.57
CA VAL A 160 1.91 -5.26 -10.23
C VAL A 160 2.69 -4.22 -11.04
N THR A 161 3.36 -3.27 -10.40
CA THR A 161 4.18 -2.20 -11.00
C THR A 161 5.59 -2.65 -11.39
N TYR A 162 6.04 -3.84 -10.94
CA TYR A 162 7.43 -4.30 -11.07
C TYR A 162 7.98 -4.27 -12.50
N TYR A 163 7.16 -4.67 -13.48
CA TYR A 163 7.50 -4.63 -14.91
C TYR A 163 8.03 -3.25 -15.34
N ALA A 164 7.42 -2.17 -14.85
CA ALA A 164 7.84 -0.84 -15.24
C ALA A 164 9.15 -0.36 -14.59
N TYR A 165 9.64 -1.04 -13.57
CA TYR A 165 10.99 -0.81 -13.04
C TYR A 165 12.04 -1.60 -13.83
N GLU A 166 11.70 -2.81 -14.33
CA GLU A 166 12.58 -3.59 -15.20
C GLU A 166 12.72 -2.97 -16.60
N TYR A 167 11.63 -2.45 -17.16
CA TYR A 167 11.57 -1.87 -18.51
C TYR A 167 11.36 -0.37 -18.47
N ARG A 168 12.23 0.31 -17.72
CA ARG A 168 12.07 1.72 -17.32
C ARG A 168 11.94 2.67 -18.51
N GLU A 169 12.60 2.38 -19.62
CA GLU A 169 12.60 3.15 -20.87
C GLU A 169 11.25 3.16 -21.61
N GLN A 170 10.34 2.24 -21.26
CA GLN A 170 9.01 2.16 -21.86
C GLN A 170 7.97 3.09 -21.22
N PHE A 171 8.31 3.73 -20.10
CA PHE A 171 7.38 4.51 -19.29
C PHE A 171 7.92 5.92 -19.03
N THR A 172 7.06 6.92 -19.16
CA THR A 172 7.40 8.30 -18.74
C THR A 172 7.37 8.41 -17.22
N ARG A 173 8.27 9.19 -16.63
CA ARG A 173 8.47 9.18 -15.18
C ARG A 173 8.73 10.57 -14.63
N ALA A 174 8.21 10.80 -13.42
CA ALA A 174 8.61 11.91 -12.56
C ALA A 174 9.24 11.34 -11.29
N VAL A 175 9.96 12.18 -10.55
CA VAL A 175 10.60 11.79 -9.29
C VAL A 175 10.03 12.63 -8.16
N TYR A 176 9.42 11.97 -7.17
CA TYR A 176 9.01 12.59 -5.93
C TYR A 176 10.16 12.55 -4.93
N HIS A 177 10.47 13.69 -4.32
CA HIS A 177 11.49 13.81 -3.27
C HIS A 177 10.81 14.01 -1.91
N PRO A 178 10.80 12.99 -1.03
CA PRO A 178 10.20 13.11 0.29
C PRO A 178 10.91 14.16 1.16
N PRO A 179 10.20 14.82 2.08
CA PRO A 179 10.80 15.73 3.04
C PRO A 179 11.74 14.98 4.02
N VAL A 180 12.71 15.71 4.60
CA VAL A 180 13.77 15.14 5.45
C VAL A 180 13.22 14.34 6.64
N ASN A 181 12.09 14.77 7.21
CA ASN A 181 11.40 14.07 8.32
C ASN A 181 10.73 12.74 7.90
N ARG A 182 10.96 12.26 6.68
CA ARG A 182 10.59 10.92 6.21
C ARG A 182 11.79 10.05 5.87
N LEU A 183 13.00 10.60 5.87
CA LEU A 183 14.20 9.91 5.37
C LEU A 183 14.85 9.02 6.44
N HIS A 184 14.09 8.02 6.90
CA HIS A 184 14.53 7.05 7.92
C HIS A 184 14.40 5.60 7.40
N PRO A 185 15.15 5.22 6.35
CA PRO A 185 15.01 3.92 5.68
C PRO A 185 15.33 2.70 6.57
N GLN A 186 15.98 2.92 7.71
CA GLN A 186 16.22 1.89 8.73
C GLN A 186 14.95 1.44 9.46
N LEU A 187 13.88 2.24 9.43
CA LEU A 187 12.64 1.92 10.13
C LEU A 187 11.76 0.97 9.30
N ARG A 188 11.16 -0.01 9.98
CA ARG A 188 10.23 -0.96 9.40
C ARG A 188 8.86 -0.79 10.07
N ILE A 189 7.92 -0.20 9.33
CA ILE A 189 6.58 0.21 9.78
C ILE A 189 5.53 -0.52 8.92
N THR A 190 5.71 -1.82 8.74
CA THR A 190 4.81 -2.71 8.01
C THR A 190 4.35 -3.84 8.92
N LEU A 191 3.39 -4.64 8.48
CA LEU A 191 2.87 -5.81 9.18
C LEU A 191 3.17 -7.08 8.39
N ASP A 192 4.23 -7.82 8.70
CA ASP A 192 4.48 -9.14 8.12
C ASP A 192 4.74 -10.25 9.14
N THR A 193 5.32 -9.91 10.29
CA THR A 193 5.72 -10.83 11.35
C THR A 193 5.08 -10.47 12.69
N GLU A 194 5.27 -11.31 13.70
CA GLU A 194 4.80 -11.01 15.05
C GLU A 194 5.54 -9.81 15.67
N GLU A 195 6.82 -9.62 15.34
CA GLU A 195 7.62 -8.46 15.78
C GLU A 195 7.16 -7.17 15.14
N ASP A 196 6.84 -7.22 13.83
CA ASP A 196 6.18 -6.14 13.12
C ASP A 196 4.88 -5.76 13.83
N TYR A 197 4.03 -6.76 14.12
CA TYR A 197 2.76 -6.58 14.82
C TYR A 197 2.93 -5.96 16.21
N ALA A 198 3.92 -6.43 16.99
CA ALA A 198 4.20 -5.90 18.32
C ALA A 198 4.60 -4.42 18.27
N LEU A 199 5.42 -4.04 17.29
CA LEU A 199 5.81 -2.64 17.06
C LEU A 199 4.58 -1.80 16.69
N ILE A 200 3.87 -2.15 15.61
CA ILE A 200 2.76 -1.33 15.12
C ILE A 200 1.60 -1.27 16.12
N SER A 201 1.38 -2.32 16.91
CA SER A 201 0.36 -2.33 17.97
C SER A 201 0.70 -1.38 19.11
N THR A 202 1.99 -1.23 19.43
CA THR A 202 2.44 -0.28 20.46
C THR A 202 2.26 1.15 19.97
N VAL A 203 2.62 1.43 18.71
CA VAL A 203 2.37 2.72 18.06
C VAL A 203 0.87 3.03 18.03
N ALA A 204 0.05 2.10 17.54
CA ALA A 204 -1.40 2.28 17.42
C ALA A 204 -2.05 2.56 18.78
N ARG A 205 -1.64 1.85 19.84
CA ARG A 205 -2.15 2.08 21.20
C ARG A 205 -1.70 3.42 21.79
N HIS A 206 -0.48 3.85 21.49
CA HIS A 206 0.05 5.12 21.99
C HIS A 206 -0.74 6.31 21.45
N PHE A 207 -0.93 6.37 20.12
CA PHE A 207 -1.63 7.48 19.49
C PHE A 207 -3.15 7.35 19.57
N ASN A 208 -3.67 6.11 19.53
CA ASN A 208 -5.09 5.78 19.39
C ASN A 208 -5.81 6.61 18.31
N ASP A 209 -5.10 6.87 17.21
CA ASP A 209 -5.59 7.66 16.09
C ASP A 209 -5.21 6.97 14.77
N PRO A 210 -6.19 6.45 14.00
CA PRO A 210 -5.97 5.92 12.66
C PRO A 210 -5.37 6.93 11.67
N TYR A 211 -5.53 8.22 11.93
CA TYR A 211 -5.10 9.31 11.05
C TYR A 211 -3.75 9.94 11.44
N ILE A 212 -3.07 9.39 12.47
CA ILE A 212 -1.77 9.91 12.93
C ILE A 212 -0.78 10.10 11.77
N SER A 213 -0.08 11.24 11.73
CA SER A 213 0.86 11.46 10.63
C SER A 213 2.01 10.47 10.67
N SER A 214 2.51 10.07 9.50
CA SER A 214 3.74 9.27 9.42
C SER A 214 4.95 10.01 10.01
N ALA A 215 4.93 11.35 10.07
CA ALA A 215 5.93 12.15 10.78
C ALA A 215 5.98 11.79 12.26
N GLU A 216 4.82 11.80 12.89
CA GLU A 216 4.69 11.55 14.32
C GLU A 216 5.03 10.09 14.64
N VAL A 217 4.61 9.15 13.78
CA VAL A 217 5.01 7.73 13.92
C VAL A 217 6.53 7.57 13.82
N ILE A 218 7.17 8.19 12.82
CA ILE A 218 8.63 8.15 12.69
C ILE A 218 9.30 8.77 13.91
N GLN A 219 8.89 9.98 14.29
CA GLN A 219 9.48 10.68 15.44
C GLN A 219 9.35 9.87 16.71
N TYR A 220 8.19 9.27 16.96
CA TYR A 220 7.96 8.39 18.10
C TYR A 220 8.91 7.19 18.10
N LEU A 221 9.16 6.56 16.95
CA LEU A 221 10.11 5.44 16.84
C LEU A 221 11.57 5.89 17.00
N LEU A 222 11.91 7.12 16.62
CA LEU A 222 13.25 7.69 16.87
C LEU A 222 13.48 7.98 18.36
N ASP A 223 12.43 8.40 19.06
CA ASP A 223 12.46 8.67 20.50
C ASP A 223 12.41 7.38 21.35
N HIS A 224 11.99 6.26 20.74
CA HIS A 224 11.88 4.93 21.37
C HIS A 224 12.66 3.87 20.58
N PRO A 225 14.01 3.94 20.54
CA PRO A 225 14.83 3.03 19.75
C PRO A 225 14.70 1.56 20.16
N GLU A 226 14.37 1.28 21.41
CA GLU A 226 14.07 -0.07 21.90
C GLU A 226 12.85 -0.67 21.18
N LEU A 227 11.83 0.14 20.91
CA LEU A 227 10.66 -0.26 20.15
C LEU A 227 11.00 -0.43 18.67
N ALA A 228 11.73 0.53 18.08
CA ALA A 228 12.15 0.47 16.68
C ALA A 228 13.04 -0.75 16.38
N SER A 229 13.76 -1.27 17.38
CA SER A 229 14.65 -2.42 17.23
C SER A 229 13.94 -3.77 17.13
N LEU A 230 12.66 -3.87 17.52
CA LEU A 230 11.92 -5.14 17.59
C LEU A 230 11.95 -5.92 16.28
N ASN A 231 11.79 -5.24 15.15
CA ASN A 231 11.74 -5.84 13.83
C ASN A 231 12.91 -5.42 12.92
N ALA A 232 13.95 -4.77 13.47
CA ALA A 232 15.08 -4.29 12.69
C ALA A 232 15.91 -5.42 12.04
N HIS A 233 15.82 -6.64 12.60
CA HIS A 233 16.48 -7.84 12.10
C HIS A 233 15.68 -8.58 11.01
N VAL A 234 14.43 -8.15 10.73
CA VAL A 234 13.54 -8.84 9.80
C VAL A 234 13.93 -8.51 8.36
N GLU A 235 14.36 -9.51 7.61
CA GLU A 235 14.67 -9.38 6.19
C GLU A 235 13.41 -9.44 5.32
N GLN A 236 13.34 -8.54 4.33
CA GLN A 236 12.27 -8.58 3.34
C GLN A 236 12.57 -9.67 2.31
N LYS A 237 11.55 -10.49 1.97
CA LYS A 237 11.68 -11.47 0.90
C LYS A 237 12.07 -10.77 -0.41
N PRO A 238 13.06 -11.28 -1.15
CA PRO A 238 13.38 -10.74 -2.46
C PRO A 238 12.19 -10.94 -3.41
N VAL A 239 12.08 -10.03 -4.38
CA VAL A 239 11.20 -10.24 -5.54
C VAL A 239 11.87 -11.31 -6.41
N VAL A 240 11.17 -12.41 -6.66
CA VAL A 240 11.67 -13.57 -7.45
C VAL A 240 10.77 -13.78 -8.65
#